data_AF-A0A484CZ27-F1
#
_entry.id   AF-A0A484CZ27-F1
#
_cell.length_a   1.000
_cell.length_b   1.000
_cell.length_c   1.000
_cell.angle_alpha   90.00
_cell.angle_beta   90.00
_cell.angle_gamma   90.00
#
_symmetry.space_group_name_H-M   'P 1'
#
loop_
_entity.id
_entity.type
_entity.pdbx_description
1 polymer ?
#
loop_
_entity_poly.entity_id
_entity_poly.type
_entity_poly.pdbx_seq_one_letter_code
_entity_poly.pdbx_strand_id
1 'polypeptide(L)'
;MPLLFSQISHNKTQILWFRRAVLAGLTTCTVLNILWCWAVLEIVPQTSIPERRLAAETITQPGPSNLSGPHSSASRLLYSNISLEESEKAGEIATIPLTKIINERYKAYSWLAELIQVFIAISVTVSFLVMGSAMKHTIDGLVSSVWSSRLEWLSKAWERNLPNKEHICSARGVAKGFMSLLAFLVIFIVSVCDPRGFIVMLDKVVSFSLNTEVGLFVFIMLRESREDRFQHLAIPLPVGDCVFSLSWLLPTYFLFAVTYDVLQTLAEVAHFLPFYSHSQEPHNHTGTGSGTAANVSVLL
;
A
#
# COMPACT_ATOMS: atom_id res chain seq x y z
N MET A 1 -7.96 17.69 -3.56
CA MET A 1 -8.63 18.59 -4.53
C MET A 1 -10.04 19.03 -4.12
N PRO A 2 -10.93 18.15 -3.61
CA PRO A 2 -12.32 18.52 -3.29
C PRO A 2 -12.45 19.57 -2.18
N LEU A 3 -11.59 19.50 -1.16
CA LEU A 3 -11.64 20.39 0.01
C LEU A 3 -11.23 21.85 -0.26
N LEU A 4 -10.43 22.09 -1.30
CA LEU A 4 -9.95 23.44 -1.67
C LEU A 4 -10.86 24.11 -2.70
N PHE A 5 -11.64 23.32 -3.45
CA PHE A 5 -12.52 23.85 -4.49
C PHE A 5 -13.71 24.65 -3.93
N SER A 6 -14.17 24.31 -2.73
CA SER A 6 -15.27 25.02 -2.04
C SER A 6 -14.92 26.46 -1.64
N GLN A 7 -13.64 26.81 -1.57
CA GLN A 7 -13.16 28.13 -1.15
C GLN A 7 -12.89 29.07 -2.35
N ILE A 8 -13.06 28.59 -3.58
CA ILE A 8 -12.74 29.32 -4.81
C ILE A 8 -14.00 30.03 -5.33
N SER A 9 -13.92 31.35 -5.52
CA SER A 9 -14.98 32.10 -6.20
C SER A 9 -15.17 31.56 -7.61
N HIS A 10 -16.44 31.41 -8.03
CA HIS A 10 -16.84 30.80 -9.30
C HIS A 10 -16.57 31.72 -10.52
N ASN A 11 -15.41 32.38 -10.53
CA ASN A 11 -14.91 33.19 -11.63
C ASN A 11 -14.04 32.34 -12.57
N LYS A 12 -14.30 32.43 -13.88
CA LYS A 12 -13.61 31.67 -14.93
C LYS A 12 -12.08 31.80 -14.86
N THR A 13 -11.58 33.01 -14.62
CA THR A 13 -10.14 33.28 -14.55
C THR A 13 -9.50 32.60 -13.35
N GLN A 14 -10.15 32.65 -12.18
CA GLN A 14 -9.64 32.03 -10.96
C GLN A 14 -9.62 30.50 -11.06
N ILE A 15 -10.67 29.91 -11.64
CA ILE A 15 -10.74 28.46 -11.90
C ILE A 15 -9.64 28.03 -12.87
N LEU A 16 -9.34 28.82 -13.90
CA LEU A 16 -8.30 28.52 -14.87
C LEU A 16 -6.90 28.58 -14.24
N TRP A 17 -6.60 29.61 -13.45
CA TRP A 17 -5.35 29.68 -12.69
C TRP A 17 -5.22 28.56 -11.66
N PHE A 18 -6.31 28.20 -10.98
CA PHE A 18 -6.32 27.07 -10.07
C PHE A 18 -6.02 25.75 -10.78
N ARG A 19 -6.64 25.47 -11.94
CA ARG A 19 -6.32 24.28 -12.75
C ARG A 19 -4.86 24.27 -13.18
N ARG A 20 -4.31 25.41 -13.61
CA ARG A 20 -2.89 25.52 -13.98
C ARG A 20 -1.95 25.29 -12.79
N ALA A 21 -2.27 25.83 -11.62
CA ALA A 21 -1.49 25.62 -10.40
C ALA A 21 -1.50 24.14 -9.97
N VAL A 22 -2.66 23.48 -10.03
CA VAL A 22 -2.79 22.04 -9.76
C VAL A 22 -1.98 21.23 -10.77
N LEU A 23 -2.09 21.53 -12.06
CA LEU A 23 -1.33 20.84 -13.10
C LEU A 23 0.17 21.04 -12.92
N ALA A 24 0.62 22.27 -12.66
CA ALA A 24 2.03 22.56 -12.41
C ALA A 24 2.56 21.83 -11.17
N GLY A 25 1.77 21.78 -10.08
CA GLY A 25 2.10 21.02 -8.88
C GLY A 25 2.23 19.52 -9.16
N LEU A 26 1.28 18.93 -9.89
CA LEU A 26 1.33 17.53 -10.30
C LEU A 26 2.54 17.24 -11.18
N THR A 27 2.79 18.04 -12.22
CA THR A 27 3.95 17.88 -13.11
C THR A 27 5.26 17.98 -12.36
N THR A 28 5.38 18.93 -11.43
CA THR A 28 6.59 19.10 -10.61
C THR A 28 6.81 17.89 -9.71
N CYS A 29 5.75 17.40 -9.06
CA CYS A 29 5.80 16.19 -8.23
C CYS A 29 6.23 14.97 -9.06
N THR A 30 5.66 14.78 -10.26
CA THR A 30 6.04 13.69 -11.16
C THR A 30 7.52 13.76 -11.54
N VAL A 31 8.02 14.93 -11.94
CA VAL A 31 9.44 15.11 -12.31
C VAL A 31 10.35 14.81 -11.13
N LEU A 32 10.03 15.33 -9.94
CA LEU A 32 10.80 15.06 -8.73
C LEU A 32 10.82 13.58 -8.35
N ASN A 33 9.67 12.88 -8.46
CA ASN A 33 9.60 11.44 -8.20
C ASN A 33 10.44 10.65 -9.21
N ILE A 34 10.43 11.01 -10.50
CA ILE A 34 11.25 10.36 -11.53
C ILE A 34 12.74 10.58 -11.23
N LEU A 35 13.15 11.82 -10.94
CA LEU A 35 14.53 12.15 -10.60
C LEU A 35 14.99 11.44 -9.32
N TRP A 36 14.11 11.34 -8.33
CA TRP A 36 14.35 10.60 -7.11
C TRP A 36 14.59 9.11 -7.39
N CYS A 37 13.67 8.45 -8.12
CA CYS A 37 13.83 7.05 -8.48
C CYS A 37 15.10 6.81 -9.30
N TRP A 38 15.40 7.70 -10.25
CA TRP A 38 16.65 7.65 -11.02
C TRP A 38 17.87 7.65 -10.08
N ALA A 39 17.95 8.62 -9.17
CA ALA A 39 19.07 8.75 -8.25
C ALA A 39 19.21 7.53 -7.32
N VAL A 40 18.09 6.99 -6.83
CA VAL A 40 18.10 5.77 -5.99
C VAL A 40 18.62 4.56 -6.76
N LEU A 41 18.16 4.36 -8.00
CA LEU A 41 18.59 3.23 -8.82
C LEU A 41 20.06 3.31 -9.25
N GLU A 42 20.63 4.51 -9.31
CA GLU A 42 22.05 4.71 -9.59
C GLU A 42 22.94 4.44 -8.36
N ILE A 43 22.44 4.72 -7.15
CA ILE A 43 23.20 4.59 -5.91
C ILE A 43 23.06 3.20 -5.28
N VAL A 44 21.86 2.61 -5.31
CA VAL A 44 21.54 1.35 -4.62
C VAL A 44 21.57 0.18 -5.61
N PRO A 45 22.33 -0.89 -5.33
CA PRO A 45 22.37 -2.05 -6.22
C PRO A 45 21.02 -2.78 -6.24
N GLN A 46 20.57 -3.17 -7.43
CA GLN A 46 19.23 -3.73 -7.64
C GLN A 46 19.13 -5.19 -7.19
N THR A 47 20.16 -6.00 -7.47
CA THR A 47 20.21 -7.43 -7.13
C THR A 47 21.35 -7.71 -6.15
N SER A 48 21.13 -8.65 -5.23
CA SER A 48 22.24 -9.22 -4.46
C SER A 48 23.03 -10.12 -5.42
N ILE A 49 24.19 -9.66 -5.87
CA ILE A 49 25.04 -10.47 -6.75
C ILE A 49 25.43 -11.73 -5.95
N PRO A 50 25.08 -12.95 -6.39
CA PRO A 50 25.72 -14.13 -5.84
C PRO A 50 27.16 -14.06 -6.32
N GLU A 51 28.09 -13.92 -5.39
CA GLU A 51 29.55 -13.93 -5.60
C GLU A 51 30.04 -15.30 -6.08
N ARG A 52 29.42 -15.88 -7.11
CA ARG A 52 29.78 -17.17 -7.72
C ARG A 52 30.34 -17.02 -9.14
N ARG A 53 30.16 -15.88 -9.82
CA ARG A 53 30.71 -15.70 -11.19
C ARG A 53 32.07 -14.99 -11.28
N LEU A 54 32.49 -14.23 -10.27
CA LEU A 54 33.83 -13.62 -10.26
C LEU A 54 34.92 -14.53 -9.67
N ALA A 55 34.55 -15.64 -9.01
CA ALA A 55 35.48 -16.68 -8.60
C ALA A 55 35.72 -17.74 -9.69
N ALA A 56 34.90 -17.77 -10.75
CA ALA A 56 35.06 -18.72 -11.86
C ALA A 56 36.05 -18.26 -12.93
N GLU A 57 36.36 -16.96 -13.01
CA GLU A 57 37.38 -16.42 -13.94
C GLU A 57 38.78 -16.31 -13.32
N THR A 58 38.95 -16.65 -12.04
CA THR A 58 40.27 -16.68 -11.37
C THR A 58 40.80 -18.10 -11.14
N ILE A 59 40.13 -19.13 -11.66
CA ILE A 59 40.62 -20.53 -11.64
C ILE A 59 41.12 -20.90 -13.03
N THR A 60 42.05 -20.12 -13.59
CA THR A 60 42.97 -20.63 -14.63
C THR A 60 44.29 -19.83 -14.62
N GLN A 61 45.09 -19.96 -13.56
CA GLN A 61 46.55 -20.18 -13.63
C GLN A 61 47.22 -20.08 -12.25
N PRO A 62 48.11 -21.03 -11.88
CA PRO A 62 48.98 -20.91 -10.72
C PRO A 62 50.33 -20.28 -11.11
N GLY A 63 50.74 -19.22 -10.42
CA GLY A 63 52.09 -18.66 -10.48
C GLY A 63 52.48 -18.11 -9.10
N PRO A 64 53.59 -18.55 -8.47
CA PRO A 64 53.94 -18.15 -7.12
C PRO A 64 54.85 -16.92 -7.14
N SER A 65 54.44 -15.81 -6.50
CA SER A 65 55.32 -14.92 -5.74
C SER A 65 54.60 -13.68 -5.19
N ASN A 66 54.59 -13.60 -3.84
CA ASN A 66 54.72 -12.43 -2.96
C ASN A 66 54.19 -11.05 -3.42
N LEU A 67 53.25 -10.46 -2.66
CA LEU A 67 53.48 -9.43 -1.63
C LEU A 67 52.16 -8.68 -1.32
N SER A 68 51.77 -8.74 -0.05
CA SER A 68 51.11 -7.68 0.75
C SER A 68 50.03 -6.80 0.12
N GLY A 69 48.78 -7.03 0.54
CA GLY A 69 47.73 -6.00 0.58
C GLY A 69 46.42 -6.52 1.18
N PRO A 70 46.11 -6.30 2.47
CA PRO A 70 44.89 -6.81 3.08
C PRO A 70 43.78 -5.77 3.13
N HIS A 71 43.38 -5.14 2.02
CA HIS A 71 42.28 -4.16 2.06
C HIS A 71 41.50 -4.06 0.73
N SER A 72 40.73 -5.09 0.35
CA SER A 72 39.65 -4.90 -0.65
C SER A 72 38.52 -5.93 -0.56
N SER A 73 38.77 -7.10 0.04
CA SER A 73 37.79 -8.18 0.17
C SER A 73 36.72 -7.90 1.23
N ALA A 74 37.06 -7.25 2.36
CA ALA A 74 36.08 -6.92 3.40
C ALA A 74 35.02 -5.89 2.94
N SER A 75 35.40 -4.97 2.05
CA SER A 75 34.48 -3.96 1.50
C SER A 75 33.56 -4.51 0.40
N ARG A 76 33.95 -5.59 -0.29
CA ARG A 76 33.10 -6.28 -1.28
C ARG A 76 32.09 -7.23 -0.62
N LEU A 77 32.49 -7.89 0.47
CA LEU A 77 31.67 -8.91 1.13
C LEU A 77 30.49 -8.31 1.92
N LEU A 78 30.60 -7.06 2.40
CA LEU A 78 29.50 -6.33 3.04
C LEU A 78 28.46 -5.80 2.04
N TYR A 79 28.81 -5.65 0.76
CA TYR A 79 27.94 -5.10 -0.28
C TYR A 79 26.96 -6.13 -0.85
N SER A 80 27.20 -7.42 -0.63
CA SER A 80 26.33 -8.50 -1.10
C SER A 80 24.97 -8.55 -0.37
N ASN A 81 24.88 -7.90 0.80
CA ASN A 81 23.70 -7.99 1.70
C ASN A 81 22.78 -6.76 1.68
N ILE A 82 23.11 -5.70 0.94
CA ILE A 82 22.26 -4.49 0.85
C ILE A 82 21.85 -4.32 -0.62
N SER A 83 20.66 -4.80 -0.97
CA SER A 83 20.05 -4.62 -2.30
C SER A 83 18.59 -4.19 -2.17
N LEU A 84 18.04 -3.57 -3.21
CA LEU A 84 16.61 -3.22 -3.24
C LEU A 84 15.71 -4.47 -3.16
N GLU A 85 16.11 -5.57 -3.80
CA GLU A 85 15.38 -6.85 -3.74
C GLU A 85 15.35 -7.43 -2.30
N GLU A 86 16.45 -7.33 -1.57
CA GLU A 86 16.50 -7.81 -0.18
C GLU A 86 15.67 -6.92 0.75
N SER A 87 15.73 -5.60 0.55
CA SER A 87 14.86 -4.66 1.28
C SER A 87 13.38 -4.89 0.98
N GLU A 88 13.00 -5.18 -0.27
CA GLU A 88 11.63 -5.57 -0.62
C GLU A 88 11.20 -6.86 0.10
N LYS A 89 12.05 -7.89 0.12
CA LYS A 89 11.79 -9.13 0.87
C LYS A 89 11.66 -8.90 2.37
N ALA A 90 12.40 -7.94 2.93
CA ALA A 90 12.31 -7.54 4.32
C ALA A 90 11.09 -6.63 4.64
N GLY A 91 10.38 -6.14 3.62
CA GLY A 91 9.31 -5.15 3.80
C GLY A 91 9.83 -3.75 4.17
N GLU A 92 11.08 -3.45 3.84
CA GLU A 92 11.69 -2.12 4.01
C GLU A 92 11.35 -1.20 2.84
N ILE A 93 11.11 0.08 3.11
CA ILE A 93 10.99 1.11 2.07
C ILE A 93 12.36 1.37 1.40
N ALA A 94 12.38 1.67 0.11
CA ALA A 94 13.60 1.85 -0.69
C ALA A 94 14.57 2.94 -0.18
N THR A 95 14.11 3.80 0.74
CA THR A 95 14.95 4.83 1.37
C THR A 95 15.81 4.28 2.50
N ILE A 96 15.47 3.14 3.12
CA ILE A 96 16.25 2.49 4.18
C ILE A 96 17.60 1.96 3.67
N PRO A 97 17.69 1.21 2.56
CA PRO A 97 18.99 0.80 2.02
C PRO A 97 19.83 2.01 1.56
N LEU A 98 19.19 3.08 1.07
CA LEU A 98 19.87 4.31 0.69
C LEU A 98 20.55 5.00 1.89
N THR A 99 19.83 5.16 3.01
CA THR A 99 20.41 5.80 4.22
C THR A 99 21.50 4.94 4.84
N LYS A 100 21.38 3.60 4.81
CA LYS A 100 22.44 2.67 5.22
C LYS A 100 23.72 2.90 4.38
N ILE A 101 23.61 2.97 3.05
CA ILE A 101 24.75 3.21 2.16
C ILE A 101 25.40 4.58 2.40
N ILE A 102 24.61 5.65 2.57
CA ILE A 102 25.14 6.99 2.84
C ILE A 102 25.93 7.02 4.15
N ASN A 103 25.39 6.42 5.22
CA ASN A 103 26.03 6.44 6.53
C ASN A 103 27.34 5.61 6.56
N GLU A 104 27.37 4.50 5.83
CA GLU A 104 28.54 3.61 5.77
C GLU A 104 29.62 4.10 4.79
N ARG A 105 29.24 4.52 3.58
CA ARG A 105 30.17 4.87 2.49
C ARG A 105 30.57 6.35 2.49
N TYR A 106 29.69 7.21 2.97
CA TYR A 106 29.79 8.65 2.86
C TYR A 106 29.60 9.31 4.23
N LYS A 107 30.44 8.93 5.21
CA LYS A 107 30.37 9.46 6.60
C LYS A 107 30.35 10.99 6.68
N ALA A 108 30.99 11.69 5.75
CA ALA A 108 30.93 13.16 5.65
C ALA A 108 29.50 13.71 5.41
N TYR A 109 28.61 12.88 4.89
CA TYR A 109 27.22 13.18 4.56
C TYR A 109 26.22 12.43 5.46
N SER A 110 26.65 11.88 6.61
CA SER A 110 25.75 11.20 7.56
C SER A 110 24.61 12.10 8.04
N TRP A 111 24.88 13.40 8.21
CA TRP A 111 23.87 14.42 8.54
C TRP A 111 22.72 14.47 7.52
N LEU A 112 23.01 14.17 6.24
CA LEU A 112 21.99 14.13 5.19
C LEU A 112 21.08 12.91 5.35
N ALA A 113 21.63 11.76 5.74
CA ALA A 113 20.83 10.56 6.02
C ALA A 113 19.89 10.77 7.21
N GLU A 114 20.39 11.40 8.29
CA GLU A 114 19.55 11.76 9.45
C GLU A 114 18.44 12.75 9.06
N LEU A 115 18.79 13.78 8.26
CA LEU A 115 17.82 14.78 7.80
C LEU A 115 16.72 14.14 6.94
N ILE A 116 17.08 13.25 6.01
CA ILE A 116 16.13 12.49 5.19
C ILE A 116 15.19 11.67 6.08
N GLN A 117 15.73 10.96 7.08
CA GLN A 117 14.93 10.14 7.98
C GLN A 117 13.96 10.98 8.82
N VAL A 118 14.39 12.14 9.34
CA VAL A 118 13.51 13.08 10.07
C VAL A 118 12.39 13.60 9.17
N PHE A 119 12.71 14.01 7.94
CA PHE A 119 11.67 14.47 7.00
C PHE A 119 10.67 13.37 6.64
N ILE A 120 11.13 12.14 6.42
CA ILE A 120 10.25 10.99 6.17
C ILE A 120 9.34 10.77 7.39
N ALA A 121 9.89 10.77 8.60
CA ALA A 121 9.10 10.57 9.82
C ALA A 121 8.01 11.65 9.99
N ILE A 122 8.36 12.92 9.77
CA ILE A 122 7.39 14.03 9.84
C ILE A 122 6.33 13.87 8.75
N SER A 123 6.74 13.62 7.50
CA SER A 123 5.84 13.48 6.34
C SER A 123 4.84 12.33 6.52
N VAL A 124 5.32 11.16 6.94
CA VAL A 124 4.47 9.99 7.22
C VAL A 124 3.51 10.28 8.37
N THR A 125 3.97 10.95 9.43
CA THR A 125 3.12 11.31 10.57
C THR A 125 1.98 12.25 10.15
N VAL A 126 2.31 13.32 9.42
CA VAL A 126 1.29 14.27 8.92
C VAL A 126 0.31 13.57 7.98
N SER A 127 0.81 12.73 7.08
CA SER A 127 -0.03 11.94 6.17
C SER A 127 -0.97 11.01 6.93
N PHE A 128 -0.47 10.33 7.96
CA PHE A 128 -1.28 9.46 8.82
C PHE A 128 -2.36 10.24 9.58
N LEU A 129 -2.04 11.42 10.13
CA LEU A 129 -3.02 12.27 10.80
C LEU A 129 -4.11 12.75 9.85
N VAL A 130 -3.73 13.20 8.65
CA VAL A 130 -4.70 13.67 7.63
C VAL A 130 -5.59 12.51 7.18
N MET A 131 -5.01 11.39 6.78
CA MET A 131 -5.76 10.22 6.30
C MET A 131 -6.61 9.59 7.41
N GLY A 132 -6.06 9.51 8.63
CA GLY A 132 -6.77 9.06 9.82
C GLY A 132 -7.94 9.97 10.20
N SER A 133 -7.80 11.29 10.06
CA SER A 133 -8.90 12.23 10.29
C SER A 133 -10.03 12.04 9.27
N ALA A 134 -9.70 11.85 8.00
CA ALA A 134 -10.68 11.55 6.96
C ALA A 134 -11.39 10.21 7.23
N MET A 135 -10.64 9.16 7.58
CA MET A 135 -11.19 7.86 7.94
C MET A 135 -12.11 7.94 9.16
N LYS A 136 -11.74 8.73 10.18
CA LYS A 136 -12.60 8.99 11.34
C LYS A 136 -13.94 9.62 10.92
N HIS A 137 -13.93 10.60 10.01
CA HIS A 137 -15.17 11.19 9.51
C HIS A 137 -16.03 10.17 8.74
N THR A 138 -15.40 9.29 7.96
CA THR A 138 -16.11 8.19 7.28
C THR A 138 -16.74 7.22 8.28
N ILE A 139 -16.01 6.82 9.32
CA ILE A 139 -16.51 5.96 10.40
C ILE A 139 -17.66 6.66 11.15
N ASP A 140 -17.48 7.93 11.53
CA ASP A 140 -18.52 8.72 12.21
C ASP A 140 -19.79 8.85 11.36
N GLY A 141 -19.63 9.01 10.05
CA GLY A 141 -20.70 9.02 9.06
C GLY A 141 -21.42 7.68 9.01
N LEU A 142 -20.68 6.58 8.88
CA LEU A 142 -21.23 5.22 8.85
C LEU A 142 -21.97 4.88 10.15
N VAL A 143 -21.35 5.14 11.30
CA VAL A 143 -21.95 4.96 12.63
C VAL A 143 -23.23 5.78 12.73
N SER A 144 -23.22 7.02 12.24
CA SER A 144 -24.42 7.85 12.27
C SER A 144 -25.56 7.33 11.38
N SER A 145 -25.23 6.83 10.18
CA SER A 145 -26.20 6.26 9.23
C SER A 145 -26.81 4.96 9.76
N VAL A 146 -25.99 4.09 10.34
CA VAL A 146 -26.45 2.84 10.96
C VAL A 146 -27.30 3.14 12.19
N TRP A 147 -26.88 4.11 13.02
CA TRP A 147 -27.65 4.53 14.19
C TRP A 147 -29.03 5.06 13.82
N SER A 148 -29.12 5.94 12.82
CA SER A 148 -30.41 6.47 12.34
C SER A 148 -31.26 5.41 11.64
N SER A 149 -30.66 4.50 10.88
CA SER A 149 -31.42 3.50 10.10
C SER A 149 -31.94 2.33 10.95
N ARG A 150 -31.16 1.86 11.93
CA ARG A 150 -31.46 0.62 12.69
C ARG A 150 -31.78 0.86 14.15
N LEU A 151 -31.15 1.86 14.77
CA LEU A 151 -31.18 2.04 16.22
C LEU A 151 -32.08 3.18 16.69
N GLU A 152 -32.63 4.00 15.80
CA GLU A 152 -33.53 5.09 16.21
C GLU A 152 -34.81 4.57 16.88
N TRP A 153 -35.31 3.41 16.44
CA TRP A 153 -36.47 2.76 17.07
C TRP A 153 -36.14 2.15 18.45
N LEU A 154 -34.97 1.50 18.55
CA LEU A 154 -34.50 0.92 19.81
C LEU A 154 -34.07 1.99 20.81
N SER A 155 -33.45 3.08 20.36
CA SER A 155 -33.05 4.21 21.21
C SER A 155 -34.28 4.93 21.76
N LYS A 156 -35.32 5.15 20.94
CA LYS A 156 -36.59 5.72 21.41
C LYS A 156 -37.32 4.80 22.40
N ALA A 157 -37.25 3.48 22.22
CA ALA A 157 -37.81 2.52 23.17
C ALA A 157 -37.02 2.44 24.50
N TRP A 158 -35.71 2.63 24.44
CA TRP A 158 -34.80 2.65 25.58
C TRP A 158 -34.89 3.97 26.37
N GLU A 159 -34.91 5.12 25.69
CA GLU A 159 -35.10 6.45 26.30
C GLU A 159 -36.45 6.57 27.02
N ARG A 160 -37.48 5.87 26.54
CA ARG A 160 -38.79 5.83 27.22
C ARG A 160 -38.75 5.07 28.57
N ASN A 161 -37.77 4.18 28.77
CA ASN A 161 -37.63 3.39 30.00
C ASN A 161 -36.65 3.99 31.02
N LEU A 162 -35.83 4.98 30.65
CA LEU A 162 -34.87 5.60 31.56
C LEU A 162 -35.13 7.11 31.65
N PRO A 163 -35.98 7.57 32.58
CA PRO A 163 -36.19 8.98 32.77
C PRO A 163 -34.99 9.53 33.54
N ASN A 164 -34.34 10.51 32.92
CA ASN A 164 -33.64 11.57 33.62
C ASN A 164 -32.32 11.17 34.32
N LYS A 165 -31.21 11.21 33.57
CA LYS A 165 -29.93 11.74 34.07
C LYS A 165 -28.94 12.01 32.93
N GLU A 166 -28.66 13.30 32.77
CA GLU A 166 -27.45 13.91 32.22
C GLU A 166 -27.10 13.68 30.74
N HIS A 167 -27.43 14.72 29.98
CA HIS A 167 -27.07 15.02 28.60
C HIS A 167 -25.55 15.28 28.38
N ILE A 168 -24.66 14.77 29.23
CA ILE A 168 -23.23 15.14 29.25
C ILE A 168 -22.38 14.29 28.31
N CYS A 169 -22.81 13.07 27.99
CA CYS A 169 -22.21 12.24 26.94
C CYS A 169 -23.32 11.68 26.06
N SER A 170 -23.52 12.25 24.88
CA SER A 170 -24.43 11.66 23.89
C SER A 170 -23.96 10.22 23.63
N ALA A 171 -24.79 9.21 23.91
CA ALA A 171 -24.47 7.79 23.67
C ALA A 171 -23.93 7.55 22.25
N ARG A 172 -24.39 8.38 21.30
CA ARG A 172 -23.90 8.45 19.93
C ARG A 172 -22.43 8.86 19.82
N GLY A 173 -21.98 9.84 20.61
CA GLY A 173 -20.58 10.28 20.68
C GLY A 173 -19.67 9.20 21.26
N VAL A 174 -20.14 8.48 22.27
CA VAL A 174 -19.41 7.34 22.86
C VAL A 174 -19.31 6.19 21.87
N ALA A 175 -20.40 5.83 21.18
CA ALA A 175 -20.40 4.79 20.15
C ALA A 175 -19.46 5.11 18.98
N LYS A 176 -19.43 6.38 18.54
CA LYS A 176 -18.49 6.87 17.53
C LYS A 176 -17.03 6.69 17.97
N GLY A 177 -16.70 7.15 19.18
CA GLY A 177 -15.36 7.00 19.75
C GLY A 177 -14.94 5.52 19.87
N PHE A 178 -15.85 4.67 20.35
CA PHE A 178 -15.61 3.24 20.47
C PHE A 178 -15.35 2.56 19.12
N MET A 179 -16.16 2.84 18.10
CA MET A 179 -15.95 2.26 16.75
C MET A 179 -14.64 2.74 16.11
N SER A 180 -14.27 4.00 16.30
CA SER A 180 -12.97 4.52 15.86
C SER A 180 -11.80 3.83 16.58
N LEU A 181 -11.94 3.57 17.88
CA LEU A 181 -10.92 2.87 18.68
C LEU A 181 -10.81 1.40 18.27
N LEU A 182 -11.93 0.73 18.05
CA LEU A 182 -11.97 -0.65 17.55
C LEU A 182 -11.27 -0.76 16.19
N ALA A 183 -11.58 0.15 15.26
CA ALA A 183 -10.94 0.17 13.94
C ALA A 183 -9.42 0.38 14.07
N PHE A 184 -8.98 1.32 14.91
CA PHE A 184 -7.55 1.54 15.18
C PHE A 184 -6.90 0.30 15.78
N LEU A 185 -7.52 -0.34 16.76
CA LEU A 185 -6.97 -1.51 17.44
C LEU A 185 -6.82 -2.69 16.48
N VAL A 186 -7.78 -2.92 15.59
CA VAL A 186 -7.69 -3.97 14.57
C VAL A 186 -6.50 -3.71 13.64
N ILE A 187 -6.36 -2.49 13.11
CA ILE A 187 -5.24 -2.12 12.24
C ILE A 187 -3.91 -2.29 13.00
N PHE A 188 -3.86 -1.84 14.25
CA PHE A 188 -2.67 -1.94 15.09
C PHE A 188 -2.27 -3.40 15.33
N ILE A 189 -3.21 -4.26 15.73
CA ILE A 189 -2.96 -5.69 15.97
C ILE A 189 -2.43 -6.34 14.69
N VAL A 190 -3.08 -6.12 13.54
CA VAL A 190 -2.63 -6.67 12.26
C VAL A 190 -1.21 -6.18 11.92
N SER A 191 -0.93 -4.89 12.12
CA SER A 191 0.39 -4.30 11.83
C SER A 191 1.52 -4.84 12.72
N VAL A 192 1.22 -5.20 13.98
CA VAL A 192 2.22 -5.74 14.92
C VAL A 192 2.41 -7.24 14.74
N CYS A 193 1.33 -7.98 14.47
CA CYS A 193 1.38 -9.43 14.30
C CYS A 193 2.09 -9.84 13.00
N ASP A 194 1.86 -9.12 11.91
CA ASP A 194 2.50 -9.35 10.62
C ASP A 194 2.75 -8.04 9.88
N PRO A 195 3.84 -7.32 10.21
CA PRO A 195 4.16 -6.04 9.59
C PRO A 195 4.42 -6.18 8.08
N ARG A 196 4.98 -7.31 7.64
CA ARG A 196 5.26 -7.58 6.23
C ARG A 196 3.97 -7.81 5.46
N GLY A 197 3.09 -8.68 5.95
CA GLY A 197 1.77 -8.88 5.37
C GLY A 197 0.94 -7.61 5.36
N PHE A 198 1.02 -6.78 6.41
CA PHE A 198 0.35 -5.49 6.46
C PHE A 198 0.83 -4.53 5.37
N ILE A 199 2.14 -4.39 5.13
CA ILE A 199 2.69 -3.52 4.07
C ILE A 199 2.27 -4.03 2.68
N VAL A 200 2.37 -5.34 2.43
CA VAL A 200 1.94 -5.94 1.16
C VAL A 200 0.44 -5.75 0.92
N MET A 201 -0.38 -6.00 1.94
CA MET A 201 -1.82 -5.77 1.88
C MET A 201 -2.12 -4.29 1.61
N LEU A 202 -1.44 -3.37 2.30
CA LEU A 202 -1.62 -1.94 2.11
C LEU A 202 -1.32 -1.55 0.67
N ASP A 203 -0.21 -1.99 0.10
CA ASP A 203 0.16 -1.68 -1.28
C ASP A 203 -0.92 -2.15 -2.28
N LYS A 204 -1.38 -3.40 -2.14
CA LYS A 204 -2.43 -3.97 -2.99
C LYS A 204 -3.78 -3.27 -2.82
N VAL A 205 -4.21 -3.03 -1.58
CA VAL A 205 -5.51 -2.40 -1.28
C VAL A 205 -5.51 -0.93 -1.69
N VAL A 206 -4.41 -0.21 -1.50
CA VAL A 206 -4.27 1.19 -1.92
C VAL A 206 -4.26 1.29 -3.44
N SER A 207 -3.49 0.43 -4.14
CA SER A 207 -3.52 0.35 -5.60
C SER A 207 -4.93 0.07 -6.11
N PHE A 208 -5.57 -0.98 -5.60
CA PHE A 208 -6.93 -1.37 -5.96
C PHE A 208 -7.93 -0.22 -5.72
N SER A 209 -7.88 0.42 -4.55
CA SER A 209 -8.83 1.48 -4.17
C SER A 209 -8.64 2.72 -5.03
N LEU A 210 -7.40 3.19 -5.23
CA LEU A 210 -7.11 4.36 -6.06
C LEU A 210 -7.47 4.12 -7.53
N ASN A 211 -7.10 2.96 -8.06
CA ASN A 211 -7.41 2.62 -9.45
C ASN A 211 -8.93 2.45 -9.65
N THR A 212 -9.65 1.90 -8.66
CA THR A 212 -11.12 1.82 -8.70
C THR A 212 -11.76 3.20 -8.59
N GLU A 213 -11.26 4.07 -7.71
CA GLU A 213 -11.78 5.43 -7.53
C GLU A 213 -11.66 6.25 -8.80
N VAL A 214 -10.47 6.26 -9.40
CA VAL A 214 -10.21 7.02 -10.63
C VAL A 214 -10.89 6.35 -11.83
N GLY A 215 -10.78 5.03 -11.96
CA GLY A 215 -11.29 4.28 -13.11
C GLY A 215 -12.81 4.20 -13.18
N LEU A 216 -13.48 4.04 -12.03
CA LEU A 216 -14.93 3.82 -11.96
C LEU A 216 -15.66 5.07 -11.46
N PHE A 217 -15.36 5.53 -10.25
CA PHE A 217 -16.16 6.57 -9.60
C PHE A 217 -16.00 7.93 -10.29
N VAL A 218 -14.77 8.37 -10.56
CA VAL A 218 -14.53 9.64 -11.27
C VAL A 218 -15.11 9.61 -12.67
N PHE A 219 -15.01 8.48 -13.38
CA PHE A 219 -15.61 8.34 -14.71
C PHE A 219 -17.14 8.44 -14.69
N ILE A 220 -17.80 7.75 -13.76
CA ILE A 220 -19.26 7.86 -13.58
C ILE A 220 -19.64 9.30 -13.25
N MET A 221 -18.93 9.95 -12.32
CA MET A 221 -19.19 11.36 -11.96
C MET A 221 -19.07 12.29 -13.17
N LEU A 222 -18.07 12.09 -14.02
CA LEU A 222 -17.90 12.88 -15.25
C LEU A 222 -19.04 12.66 -16.25
N ARG A 223 -19.51 11.42 -16.39
CA ARG A 223 -20.63 11.10 -17.29
C ARG A 223 -21.95 11.68 -16.80
N GLU A 224 -22.25 11.48 -15.52
CA GLU A 224 -23.45 12.03 -14.86
C GLU A 224 -23.47 13.56 -14.93
N SER A 225 -22.32 14.22 -14.87
CA SER A 225 -22.23 15.68 -14.97
C SER A 225 -22.74 16.27 -16.30
N ARG A 226 -22.83 15.45 -17.35
CA ARG A 226 -23.33 15.85 -18.68
C ARG A 226 -24.79 15.42 -18.95
N GLU A 227 -25.46 14.76 -18.00
CA GLU A 227 -26.88 14.43 -18.16
C GLU A 227 -27.76 15.69 -18.29
N ASP A 228 -28.85 15.55 -19.05
CA ASP A 228 -29.82 16.64 -19.29
C ASP A 228 -30.35 17.27 -17.99
N ARG A 229 -30.43 16.47 -16.92
CA ARG A 229 -30.84 16.89 -15.57
C ARG A 229 -29.98 18.04 -15.01
N PHE A 230 -28.71 18.14 -15.40
CA PHE A 230 -27.75 19.12 -14.87
C PHE A 230 -27.41 20.25 -15.84
N GLN A 231 -28.02 20.29 -17.03
CA GLN A 231 -27.77 21.34 -18.04
C GLN A 231 -28.20 22.75 -17.59
N HIS A 232 -29.06 22.85 -16.59
CA HIS A 232 -29.47 24.12 -15.99
C HIS A 232 -28.37 24.79 -15.14
N LEU A 233 -27.31 24.05 -14.79
CA LEU A 233 -26.16 24.56 -14.05
C LEU A 233 -25.14 25.14 -15.02
N ALA A 234 -24.95 26.46 -14.98
CA ALA A 234 -23.93 27.13 -15.78
C ALA A 234 -22.52 26.75 -15.28
N ILE A 235 -21.88 25.78 -15.93
CA ILE A 235 -20.51 25.37 -15.62
C ILE A 235 -19.55 26.47 -16.11
N PRO A 236 -18.75 27.09 -15.21
CA PRO A 236 -17.89 28.23 -15.59
C PRO A 236 -16.84 27.89 -16.65
N LEU A 237 -16.41 26.63 -16.70
CA LEU A 237 -15.38 26.13 -17.60
C LEU A 237 -15.73 24.72 -18.13
N PRO A 238 -16.59 24.62 -19.15
CA PRO A 238 -16.96 23.34 -19.73
C PRO A 238 -15.75 22.68 -20.39
N VAL A 239 -15.67 21.36 -20.27
CA VAL A 239 -14.64 20.55 -20.94
C VAL A 239 -15.06 20.34 -22.38
N GLY A 240 -14.15 20.55 -23.35
CA GLY A 240 -14.44 20.30 -24.76
C GLY A 240 -14.63 18.82 -25.09
N ASP A 241 -15.33 18.52 -26.18
CA ASP A 241 -15.75 17.15 -26.50
C ASP A 241 -14.61 16.19 -26.81
N CYS A 242 -13.50 16.68 -27.36
CA CYS A 242 -12.30 15.87 -27.58
C CYS A 242 -11.70 15.39 -26.25
N VAL A 243 -11.56 16.28 -25.27
CA VAL A 243 -11.03 15.95 -23.93
C VAL A 243 -11.99 15.03 -23.18
N PHE A 244 -13.29 15.20 -23.38
CA PHE A 244 -14.30 14.30 -22.82
C PHE A 244 -14.25 12.91 -23.48
N SER A 245 -14.05 12.82 -24.80
CA SER A 245 -13.83 11.53 -25.46
C SER A 245 -12.57 10.84 -24.93
N LEU A 246 -11.52 11.60 -24.63
CA LEU A 246 -10.31 11.07 -24.02
C LEU A 246 -10.53 10.51 -22.62
N SER A 247 -11.59 10.93 -21.91
CA SER A 247 -11.95 10.38 -20.60
C SER A 247 -12.34 8.90 -20.64
N TRP A 248 -12.66 8.33 -21.80
CA TRP A 248 -12.86 6.88 -21.96
C TRP A 248 -11.58 6.06 -21.76
N LEU A 249 -10.41 6.67 -21.93
CA LEU A 249 -9.14 5.99 -21.63
C LEU A 249 -8.97 5.73 -20.13
N LEU A 250 -9.57 6.56 -19.27
CA LEU A 250 -9.51 6.41 -17.81
C LEU A 250 -10.07 5.06 -17.34
N PRO A 251 -11.36 4.73 -17.58
CA PRO A 251 -11.92 3.46 -17.16
C PRO A 251 -11.20 2.29 -17.86
N THR A 252 -10.85 2.41 -19.14
CA THR A 252 -10.16 1.31 -19.84
C THR A 252 -8.81 0.96 -19.21
N TYR A 253 -7.98 1.96 -18.90
CA TYR A 253 -6.67 1.72 -18.30
C TYR A 253 -6.77 1.28 -16.84
N PHE A 254 -7.51 2.03 -16.02
CA PHE A 254 -7.54 1.79 -14.57
C PHE A 254 -8.36 0.54 -14.21
N LEU A 255 -9.43 0.22 -14.93
CA LEU A 255 -10.19 -1.01 -14.70
C LEU A 255 -9.44 -2.24 -15.19
N PHE A 256 -8.60 -2.11 -16.23
CA PHE A 256 -7.66 -3.16 -16.61
C PHE A 256 -6.63 -3.40 -15.51
N ALA A 257 -6.04 -2.34 -14.93
CA ALA A 257 -5.13 -2.47 -13.80
C ALA A 257 -5.79 -3.13 -12.57
N VAL A 258 -7.04 -2.76 -12.24
CA VAL A 258 -7.82 -3.42 -11.19
C VAL A 258 -8.03 -4.90 -11.48
N THR A 259 -8.38 -5.24 -12.72
CA THR A 259 -8.57 -6.63 -13.14
C THR A 259 -7.27 -7.42 -13.00
N TYR A 260 -6.15 -6.82 -13.41
CA TYR A 260 -4.83 -7.43 -13.26
C TYR A 260 -4.47 -7.67 -11.79
N ASP A 261 -4.64 -6.67 -10.92
CA ASP A 261 -4.37 -6.80 -9.48
C ASP A 261 -5.21 -7.90 -8.83
N VAL A 262 -6.50 -8.02 -9.21
CA VAL A 262 -7.40 -9.07 -8.73
C VAL A 262 -6.97 -10.45 -9.21
N LEU A 263 -6.65 -10.59 -10.50
CA LEU A 263 -6.19 -11.86 -11.08
C LEU A 263 -4.87 -12.31 -10.46
N GLN A 264 -3.93 -11.39 -10.27
CA GLN A 264 -2.65 -11.66 -9.62
C GLN A 264 -2.84 -12.14 -8.18
N THR A 265 -3.69 -11.45 -7.41
CA THR A 265 -4.01 -11.83 -6.03
C THR A 265 -4.69 -13.20 -5.98
N LEU A 266 -5.63 -13.46 -6.89
CA LEU A 266 -6.29 -14.76 -7.01
C LEU A 266 -5.30 -15.87 -7.37
N ALA A 267 -4.36 -15.63 -8.29
CA ALA A 267 -3.34 -16.60 -8.66
C ALA A 267 -2.42 -16.93 -7.48
N GLU A 268 -2.00 -15.91 -6.72
CA GLU A 268 -1.19 -16.10 -5.50
C GLU A 268 -1.96 -16.95 -4.47
N VAL A 269 -3.21 -16.61 -4.16
CA VAL A 269 -4.06 -17.38 -3.23
C VAL A 269 -4.30 -18.80 -3.74
N ALA A 270 -4.55 -18.97 -5.04
CA ALA A 270 -4.75 -20.27 -5.68
C ALA A 270 -3.49 -21.14 -5.67
N HIS A 271 -2.29 -20.56 -5.62
CA HIS A 271 -1.04 -21.31 -5.43
C HIS A 271 -0.80 -21.71 -3.96
N PHE A 272 -1.32 -20.97 -2.99
CA PHE A 272 -1.25 -21.33 -1.57
C PHE A 272 -2.25 -22.42 -1.14
N LEU A 273 -3.43 -22.47 -1.76
CA LEU A 273 -4.47 -23.48 -1.49
C LEU A 273 -4.05 -24.95 -1.71
N PRO A 274 -3.35 -25.34 -2.79
CA PRO A 274 -2.93 -26.73 -3.01
C PRO A 274 -1.83 -27.18 -2.04
N PHE A 275 -1.11 -26.26 -1.40
CA PHE A 275 -0.12 -26.62 -0.38
C PHE A 275 -0.78 -26.98 0.97
N TYR A 276 -1.94 -26.36 1.28
CA TYR A 276 -2.66 -26.66 2.52
C TYR A 276 -3.50 -27.94 2.43
N SER A 277 -3.96 -28.33 1.23
CA SER A 277 -4.73 -29.58 1.07
C SER A 277 -3.87 -30.84 1.21
N HIS A 278 -2.55 -30.75 1.05
CA HIS A 278 -1.65 -31.90 1.12
C HIS A 278 -1.05 -32.14 2.53
N SER A 279 -1.20 -31.21 3.47
CA SER A 279 -0.73 -31.36 4.87
C SER A 279 -1.81 -31.86 5.84
N GLN A 280 -2.99 -32.25 5.33
CA GLN A 280 -4.07 -32.81 6.13
C GLN A 280 -4.32 -34.29 5.77
N GLU A 281 -3.26 -35.10 5.73
CA GLU A 281 -3.40 -36.56 5.91
C GLU A 281 -3.52 -36.86 7.41
N PRO A 282 -4.60 -37.53 7.87
CA PRO A 282 -4.79 -37.83 9.28
C PRO A 282 -3.81 -38.91 9.75
N HIS A 283 -3.12 -38.63 10.85
CA HIS A 283 -2.40 -39.61 11.65
C HIS A 283 -3.31 -40.79 12.03
N ASN A 284 -3.23 -41.88 11.28
CA ASN A 284 -3.65 -43.20 11.74
C ASN A 284 -2.47 -43.88 12.44
N HIS A 285 -2.38 -43.75 13.76
CA HIS A 285 -1.56 -44.64 14.58
C HIS A 285 -2.28 -45.01 15.88
N THR A 286 -3.01 -46.11 15.83
CA THR A 286 -3.25 -46.98 16.99
C THR A 286 -3.66 -48.37 16.50
N GLY A 287 -2.91 -49.40 16.86
CA GLY A 287 -3.33 -50.79 16.62
C GLY A 287 -2.20 -51.80 16.42
N THR A 288 -1.44 -52.05 17.48
CA THR A 288 -0.62 -53.25 17.67
C THR A 288 -1.44 -54.54 17.48
N GLY A 289 -0.92 -55.54 16.75
CA GLY A 289 -1.42 -56.92 16.87
C GLY A 289 -1.28 -57.80 15.63
N SER A 290 -0.15 -58.50 15.53
CA SER A 290 0.01 -59.92 15.15
C SER A 290 -1.05 -60.61 14.28
N GLY A 291 -0.64 -61.15 13.12
CA GLY A 291 -1.36 -62.26 12.50
C GLY A 291 -1.12 -62.47 11.00
N THR A 292 -0.25 -63.44 10.69
CA THR A 292 -0.36 -64.39 9.55
C THR A 292 -0.28 -63.88 8.10
N ALA A 293 0.92 -64.06 7.52
CA ALA A 293 1.24 -64.90 6.36
C ALA A 293 0.23 -65.08 5.21
N ALA A 294 0.73 -64.79 3.99
CA ALA A 294 0.48 -65.43 2.67
C ALA A 294 0.40 -64.32 1.60
N ASN A 295 1.03 -64.36 0.42
CA ASN A 295 1.88 -65.34 -0.25
C ASN A 295 2.52 -64.55 -1.41
N VAL A 296 3.86 -64.54 -1.51
CA VAL A 296 4.54 -64.15 -2.75
C VAL A 296 4.91 -65.43 -3.45
N SER A 297 4.32 -65.66 -4.62
CA SER A 297 4.86 -66.34 -5.81
C SER A 297 3.73 -67.08 -6.53
N VAL A 298 3.58 -66.82 -7.84
CA VAL A 298 3.70 -67.82 -8.92
C VAL A 298 3.06 -67.26 -10.21
N LEU A 299 3.94 -66.97 -11.17
CA LEU A 299 3.84 -67.13 -12.62
C LEU A 299 2.53 -66.79 -13.36
N LEU A 300 2.55 -65.72 -14.15
CA LEU A 300 2.77 -65.77 -15.61
C LEU A 300 3.05 -64.37 -16.17
#